data_AF-A0A536H197-F1
#
_entry.id   AF-A0A536H197-F1
#
_cell.length_a   1.000
_cell.length_b   1.000
_cell.length_c   1.000
_cell.angle_alpha   90.00
_cell.angle_beta   90.00
_cell.angle_gamma   90.00
#
_symmetry.space_group_name_H-M   'P 1'
#
loop_
_entity.id
_entity.type
_entity.pdbx_description
1 polymer ?
#
loop_
_entity_poly.entity_id
_entity_poly.type
_entity_poly.pdbx_seq_one_letter_code
_entity_poly.pdbx_strand_id
1 'polypeptide(L)'
;MIRATIVVPTIREHSILRFLEQWAAEFSGHRVIVVEDNPEKTFALPGWVEHYSWKDIDEQLGDRAWIIPRRSDCVRSFGYYLAAQDPCDFVVTLDDDCYPEEGYAPSFLSLVRDALDRRWDDDRWWSTLDGPMPARGFPYEIRHATMPTMIHHGLWSNVPDFDARTQLLLPDHRLEPATTVQRVPHGRFFPMCGMNLAFRPAMIPGLYFLHPPLAGVEPGGQFDQRDARLPDQRGALAQSGRDRAYC
;
A
#
# COMPACT_ATOMS: atom_id res chain seq x y z
N MET A 1 -20.82 10.52 -1.93
CA MET A 1 -19.52 10.77 -2.54
C MET A 1 -18.51 9.92 -1.79
N ILE A 2 -17.61 9.24 -2.50
CA ILE A 2 -16.58 8.37 -1.90
C ILE A 2 -15.61 9.25 -1.10
N ARG A 3 -15.15 8.79 0.05
CA ARG A 3 -14.12 9.48 0.86
C ARG A 3 -12.92 8.57 1.04
N ALA A 4 -11.91 8.75 0.19
CA ALA A 4 -10.61 8.12 0.36
C ALA A 4 -9.68 9.00 1.20
N THR A 5 -8.78 8.38 1.95
CA THR A 5 -7.56 9.03 2.47
C THR A 5 -6.36 8.39 1.80
N ILE A 6 -5.54 9.20 1.13
CA ILE A 6 -4.36 8.77 0.41
C ILE A 6 -3.14 9.08 1.28
N VAL A 7 -2.28 8.09 1.51
CA VAL A 7 -1.07 8.19 2.33
C VAL A 7 0.16 7.84 1.51
N VAL A 8 1.08 8.80 1.40
CA VAL A 8 2.30 8.65 0.59
C VAL A 8 3.53 8.99 1.44
N PRO A 9 4.41 8.03 1.73
CA PRO A 9 5.73 8.33 2.29
C PRO A 9 6.66 8.84 1.18
N THR A 10 7.57 9.74 1.51
CA THR A 10 8.59 10.19 0.55
C THR A 10 9.79 10.81 1.25
N ILE A 11 10.91 10.89 0.55
CA ILE A 11 12.02 11.80 0.86
C ILE A 11 12.50 12.53 -0.42
N ARG A 12 11.76 12.37 -1.53
CA ARG A 12 12.18 12.73 -2.89
C ARG A 12 11.28 13.83 -3.44
N GLU A 13 11.67 15.09 -3.24
CA GLU A 13 10.93 16.28 -3.71
C GLU A 13 10.46 16.15 -5.18
N HIS A 14 11.37 15.77 -6.09
CA HIS A 14 11.03 15.68 -7.51
C HIS A 14 9.99 14.59 -7.81
N SER A 15 10.05 13.46 -7.10
CA SER A 15 9.12 12.34 -7.32
C SER A 15 7.73 12.71 -6.80
N ILE A 16 7.64 13.20 -5.56
CA ILE A 16 6.36 13.52 -4.94
C ILE A 16 5.63 14.66 -5.66
N LEU A 17 6.33 15.70 -6.12
CA LEU A 17 5.69 16.79 -6.86
C LEU A 17 5.06 16.29 -8.17
N ARG A 18 5.77 15.41 -8.88
CA ARG A 18 5.26 14.79 -10.10
C ARG A 18 4.11 13.83 -9.83
N PHE A 19 4.22 13.01 -8.80
CA PHE A 19 3.14 12.11 -8.35
C PHE A 19 1.86 12.91 -8.10
N LEU A 20 1.95 13.98 -7.32
CA LEU A 20 0.80 14.82 -6.97
C LEU A 20 0.23 15.54 -8.20
N GLU A 21 1.06 15.96 -9.14
CA GLU A 21 0.60 16.54 -10.41
C GLU A 21 -0.24 15.54 -11.22
N GLN A 22 0.21 14.29 -11.36
CA GLN A 22 -0.50 13.28 -12.16
C GLN A 22 -1.78 12.79 -11.49
N TRP A 23 -1.78 12.66 -10.17
CA TRP A 23 -2.96 12.22 -9.42
C TRP A 23 -3.93 13.35 -9.07
N ALA A 24 -3.58 14.62 -9.32
CA ALA A 24 -4.36 15.78 -8.88
C ALA A 24 -5.85 15.72 -9.26
N ALA A 25 -6.16 15.25 -10.47
CA ALA A 25 -7.53 15.15 -10.95
C ALA A 25 -8.34 14.12 -10.18
N GLU A 26 -7.77 12.94 -9.92
CA GLU A 26 -8.46 11.84 -9.25
C GLU A 26 -8.48 12.00 -7.72
N PHE A 27 -7.45 12.59 -7.12
CA PHE A 27 -7.40 12.84 -5.67
C PHE A 27 -8.14 14.11 -5.24
N SER A 28 -8.67 14.87 -6.20
CA SER A 28 -9.47 16.07 -5.91
C SER A 28 -10.69 15.73 -5.04
N GLY A 29 -10.83 16.40 -3.90
CA GLY A 29 -11.91 16.16 -2.95
C GLY A 29 -11.69 14.97 -2.01
N HIS A 30 -10.53 14.32 -2.08
CA HIS A 30 -10.07 13.33 -1.11
C HIS A 30 -8.99 13.92 -0.20
N ARG A 31 -8.76 13.27 0.95
CA ARG A 31 -7.71 13.68 1.89
C ARG A 31 -6.38 13.09 1.42
N VAL A 32 -5.35 13.91 1.29
CA VAL A 32 -4.00 13.45 0.88
C VAL A 32 -2.99 13.83 1.94
N ILE A 33 -2.31 12.82 2.47
CA ILE A 33 -1.32 12.92 3.54
C ILE A 33 0.02 12.48 2.97
N VAL A 34 0.98 13.39 2.97
CA VAL A 34 2.38 13.11 2.64
C VAL A 34 3.20 13.15 3.92
N VAL A 35 3.95 12.07 4.15
CA VAL A 35 4.87 11.97 5.28
C VAL A 35 6.30 11.99 4.72
N GLU A 36 6.96 13.13 4.86
CA GLU A 36 8.38 13.29 4.53
C GLU A 36 9.24 12.62 5.59
N ASP A 37 10.05 11.65 5.18
CA ASP A 37 10.93 10.88 6.06
C ASP A 37 12.21 11.65 6.41
N ASN A 38 12.06 12.81 7.03
CA ASN A 38 13.12 13.75 7.32
C ASN A 38 12.83 14.51 8.65
N PRO A 39 13.85 15.06 9.35
CA PRO A 39 13.64 15.77 10.61
C PRO A 39 12.63 16.92 10.53
N GLU A 40 12.66 17.66 9.43
CA GLU A 40 11.81 18.82 9.13
C GLU A 40 11.36 18.73 7.67
N LYS A 41 10.29 19.45 7.31
CA LYS A 41 9.82 19.56 5.93
C LYS A 41 10.85 20.31 5.09
N THR A 42 11.37 19.70 4.03
CA THR A 42 12.41 20.33 3.19
C THR A 42 11.91 20.91 1.88
N PHE A 43 10.69 20.56 1.47
CA PHE A 43 10.06 21.07 0.26
C PHE A 43 8.60 21.48 0.50
N ALA A 44 8.09 22.33 -0.39
CA ALA A 44 6.71 22.79 -0.35
C ALA A 44 5.82 21.86 -1.18
N LEU A 45 4.63 21.56 -0.66
CA LEU A 45 3.61 20.79 -1.35
C LEU A 45 2.39 21.68 -1.69
N PRO A 46 1.55 21.29 -2.66
CA PRO A 46 0.31 21.98 -2.97
C PRO A 46 -0.59 22.12 -1.73
N GLY A 47 -1.32 23.22 -1.61
CA GLY A 47 -2.13 23.52 -0.41
C GLY A 47 -3.31 22.56 -0.13
N TRP A 48 -3.61 21.65 -1.05
CA TRP A 48 -4.60 20.58 -0.85
C TRP A 48 -3.99 19.30 -0.24
N VAL A 49 -2.68 19.29 0.00
CA VAL A 49 -1.93 18.16 0.58
C VAL A 49 -1.52 18.50 2.01
N GLU A 50 -1.77 17.58 2.94
CA GLU A 50 -1.22 17.67 4.29
C GLU A 50 0.21 17.14 4.30
N HIS A 51 1.15 17.96 4.76
CA HIS A 51 2.57 17.62 4.77
C HIS A 51 3.08 17.47 6.21
N TYR A 52 3.65 16.31 6.54
CA TYR A 52 4.20 15.98 7.86
C TYR A 52 5.65 15.50 7.77
N SER A 53 6.40 15.67 8.84
CA SER A 53 7.81 15.29 9.02
C SER A 53 8.03 14.67 10.40
N TRP A 54 9.27 14.29 10.74
CA TRP A 54 9.57 13.72 12.07
C TRP A 54 9.25 14.68 13.22
N LYS A 55 9.41 15.98 13.01
CA LYS A 55 9.00 16.97 14.00
C LYS A 55 7.52 16.88 14.32
N ASP A 56 6.65 16.79 13.31
CA ASP A 56 5.21 16.68 13.53
C ASP A 56 4.86 15.35 14.24
N ILE A 57 5.59 14.27 13.91
CA ILE A 57 5.48 12.98 14.60
C ILE A 57 5.84 13.13 16.09
N ASP A 58 6.97 13.77 16.39
CA ASP A 58 7.47 13.99 17.75
C ASP A 58 6.52 14.89 18.55
N GLU A 59 6.01 15.97 17.95
CA GLU A 59 5.05 16.90 18.55
C GLU A 59 3.71 16.20 18.87
N GLN A 60 3.22 15.33 17.99
CA GLN A 60 1.90 14.71 18.16
C GLN A 60 1.93 13.44 19.03
N LEU A 61 3.01 12.65 18.97
CA LEU A 61 3.09 11.37 19.69
C LEU A 61 3.89 11.46 21.00
N GLY A 62 4.77 12.46 21.15
CA GLY A 62 5.63 12.63 22.32
C GLY A 62 6.48 11.39 22.58
N ASP A 63 6.48 10.90 23.82
CA ASP A 63 7.22 9.71 24.25
C ASP A 63 6.85 8.41 23.50
N ARG A 64 5.80 8.43 22.67
CA ARG A 64 5.38 7.29 21.85
C ARG A 64 5.89 7.37 20.40
N ALA A 65 6.58 8.45 20.01
CA ALA A 65 7.04 8.67 18.64
C ALA A 65 7.97 7.57 18.11
N TRP A 66 8.64 6.83 19.01
CA TRP A 66 9.48 5.68 18.66
C TRP A 66 8.74 4.57 17.92
N ILE A 67 7.40 4.52 18.01
CA ILE A 67 6.60 3.53 17.27
C ILE A 67 6.57 3.82 15.78
N ILE A 68 6.90 5.03 15.31
CA ILE A 68 6.94 5.33 13.88
C ILE A 68 8.36 5.08 13.36
N PRO A 69 8.56 4.12 12.44
CA PRO A 69 9.86 3.91 11.85
C PRO A 69 10.30 5.12 11.03
N ARG A 70 11.61 5.39 11.05
CA ARG A 70 12.26 6.48 10.32
C ARG A 70 13.30 5.89 9.38
N ARG A 71 13.69 6.65 8.35
CA ARG A 71 14.67 6.24 7.32
C ARG A 71 14.21 5.02 6.52
N SER A 72 12.90 4.93 6.30
CA SER A 72 12.21 3.94 5.49
C SER A 72 10.83 4.47 5.15
N ASP A 73 10.32 4.02 4.02
CA ASP A 73 8.92 4.15 3.59
C ASP A 73 7.89 3.68 4.65
N CYS A 74 8.32 2.89 5.64
CA CYS A 74 7.53 2.52 6.82
C CYS A 74 7.04 3.73 7.65
N VAL A 75 7.61 4.93 7.47
CA VAL A 75 7.14 6.18 8.06
C VAL A 75 5.66 6.47 7.74
N ARG A 76 5.13 5.86 6.65
CA ARG A 76 3.71 5.88 6.28
C ARG A 76 2.76 5.43 7.40
N SER A 77 3.25 4.64 8.36
CA SER A 77 2.48 4.24 9.54
C SER A 77 1.95 5.45 10.33
N PHE A 78 2.64 6.60 10.29
CA PHE A 78 2.13 7.85 10.85
C PHE A 78 0.93 8.40 10.06
N GLY A 79 0.98 8.32 8.73
CA GLY A 79 -0.14 8.67 7.87
C GLY A 79 -1.37 7.78 8.13
N TYR A 80 -1.18 6.51 8.48
CA TYR A 80 -2.29 5.64 8.88
C TYR A 80 -2.88 6.05 10.23
N TYR A 81 -2.04 6.41 11.19
CA TYR A 81 -2.47 6.97 12.45
C TYR A 81 -3.33 8.24 12.24
N LEU A 82 -2.89 9.15 11.36
CA LEU A 82 -3.66 10.33 10.99
C LEU A 82 -4.97 9.99 10.25
N ALA A 83 -4.96 9.00 9.37
CA ALA A 83 -6.16 8.52 8.68
C ALA A 83 -7.18 7.89 9.64
N ALA A 84 -6.75 7.30 10.75
CA ALA A 84 -7.64 6.77 11.78
C ALA A 84 -8.35 7.86 12.60
N GLN A 85 -7.86 9.10 12.57
CA GLN A 85 -8.46 10.22 13.32
C GLN A 85 -9.70 10.79 12.64
N ASP A 86 -9.84 10.62 11.32
CA ASP A 86 -10.95 11.17 10.54
C ASP A 86 -11.78 10.08 9.84
N PRO A 87 -13.10 10.24 9.74
CA PRO A 87 -13.93 9.29 9.03
C PRO A 87 -13.64 9.27 7.51
N CYS A 88 -13.15 8.12 7.02
CA CYS A 88 -13.04 7.81 5.59
C CYS A 88 -13.70 6.45 5.28
N ASP A 89 -13.96 6.19 4.00
CA ASP A 89 -14.56 4.94 3.54
C ASP A 89 -13.48 3.86 3.34
N PHE A 90 -12.29 4.28 2.93
CA PHE A 90 -11.07 3.48 2.81
C PHE A 90 -9.82 4.36 2.79
N VAL A 91 -8.68 3.74 3.10
CA VAL A 91 -7.34 4.32 2.98
C VAL A 91 -6.65 3.68 1.79
N VAL A 92 -5.91 4.47 1.02
CA VAL A 92 -4.99 4.02 -0.01
C VAL A 92 -3.59 4.47 0.37
N THR A 93 -2.61 3.60 0.26
CA THR A 93 -1.21 4.00 0.29
C THR A 93 -0.56 3.71 -1.05
N LEU A 94 0.22 4.68 -1.51
CA LEU A 94 1.00 4.60 -2.73
C LEU A 94 2.42 5.06 -2.43
N ASP A 95 3.39 4.53 -3.15
CA ASP A 95 4.72 5.13 -3.22
C ASP A 95 4.71 6.34 -4.15
N ASP A 96 5.63 7.26 -3.95
CA ASP A 96 5.75 8.51 -4.72
C ASP A 96 6.27 8.31 -6.15
N ASP A 97 6.43 7.07 -6.60
CA ASP A 97 6.71 6.68 -7.99
C ASP A 97 5.69 5.67 -8.57
N CYS A 98 4.50 5.57 -7.94
CA CYS A 98 3.32 4.90 -8.47
C CYS A 98 2.41 5.91 -9.19
N TYR A 99 2.30 5.84 -10.52
CA TYR A 99 1.55 6.81 -11.34
C TYR A 99 0.22 6.24 -11.84
N PRO A 100 -0.76 7.04 -12.28
CA PRO A 100 -2.02 6.51 -12.81
C PRO A 100 -1.80 5.65 -14.07
N GLU A 101 -2.46 4.49 -14.13
CA GLU A 101 -2.52 3.62 -15.32
C GLU A 101 -3.70 4.00 -16.21
N GLU A 102 -3.43 4.34 -17.48
CA GLU A 102 -4.45 4.77 -18.45
C GLU A 102 -5.50 3.68 -18.76
N GLY A 103 -5.10 2.41 -18.67
CA GLY A 103 -5.99 1.26 -18.88
C GLY A 103 -7.04 1.03 -17.79
N TYR A 104 -6.93 1.70 -16.65
CA TYR A 104 -7.83 1.50 -15.51
C TYR A 104 -9.06 2.42 -15.57
N ALA A 105 -10.18 1.83 -15.97
CA ALA A 105 -11.47 2.50 -16.09
C ALA A 105 -12.50 2.00 -15.05
N PRO A 106 -13.40 2.85 -14.54
CA PRO A 106 -13.53 4.27 -14.85
C PRO A 106 -12.51 5.17 -14.14
N SER A 107 -11.88 4.68 -13.07
CA SER A 107 -10.74 5.31 -12.38
C SER A 107 -10.10 4.31 -11.40
N PHE A 108 -8.88 4.57 -10.94
CA PHE A 108 -8.18 3.74 -9.96
C PHE A 108 -8.95 3.61 -8.63
N LEU A 109 -9.39 4.72 -8.04
CA LEU A 109 -10.15 4.75 -6.80
C LEU A 109 -11.50 4.04 -6.93
N SER A 110 -12.12 4.07 -8.11
CA SER A 110 -13.34 3.29 -8.37
C SER A 110 -13.05 1.80 -8.36
N LEU A 111 -11.98 1.35 -9.01
CA LEU A 111 -11.58 -0.06 -9.02
C LEU A 111 -11.22 -0.55 -7.62
N VAL A 112 -10.48 0.25 -6.86
CA VAL A 112 -10.17 -0.02 -5.45
C VAL A 112 -11.44 -0.16 -4.64
N ARG A 113 -12.40 0.75 -4.82
CA ARG A 113 -13.68 0.68 -4.13
C ARG A 113 -14.45 -0.58 -4.48
N ASP A 114 -14.57 -0.89 -5.77
CA ASP A 114 -15.28 -2.07 -6.24
C ASP A 114 -14.64 -3.35 -5.69
N ALA A 115 -13.30 -3.39 -5.61
CA ALA A 115 -12.57 -4.50 -5.00
C ALA A 115 -12.85 -4.61 -3.49
N LEU A 116 -12.88 -3.49 -2.75
CA LEU A 116 -13.19 -3.48 -1.31
C LEU A 116 -14.66 -3.78 -1.01
N ASP A 117 -15.58 -3.44 -1.91
CA ASP A 117 -17.01 -3.72 -1.80
C ASP A 117 -17.33 -5.18 -2.22
N ARG A 118 -16.44 -5.84 -2.96
CA ARG A 118 -16.55 -7.25 -3.32
C ARG A 118 -16.56 -8.14 -2.08
N ARG A 119 -17.46 -9.13 -2.11
CA ARG A 119 -17.56 -10.18 -1.09
C ARG A 119 -17.14 -11.51 -1.68
N TRP A 120 -16.60 -12.39 -0.83
CA TRP A 120 -16.11 -13.71 -1.22
C TRP A 120 -16.75 -14.79 -0.36
N ASP A 121 -16.94 -15.99 -0.89
CA ASP A 121 -17.46 -17.12 -0.09
C ASP A 121 -16.56 -17.37 1.12
N ASP A 122 -17.15 -17.69 2.27
CA ASP A 122 -16.39 -18.02 3.47
C ASP A 122 -15.58 -19.32 3.26
N ASP A 123 -14.26 -19.22 3.31
CA ASP A 123 -13.32 -20.32 3.07
C ASP A 123 -12.59 -20.79 4.32
N ARG A 124 -13.08 -20.39 5.50
CA ARG A 124 -12.61 -20.94 6.78
C ARG A 124 -12.92 -22.42 6.90
N TRP A 125 -13.89 -22.92 6.14
CA TRP A 125 -14.25 -24.32 6.04
C TRP A 125 -14.20 -24.78 4.59
N TRP A 126 -13.49 -25.87 4.35
CA TRP A 126 -13.33 -26.46 3.02
C TRP A 126 -14.24 -27.68 2.86
N SER A 127 -15.04 -27.72 1.79
CA SER A 127 -15.82 -28.91 1.44
C SER A 127 -14.95 -29.93 0.72
N THR A 128 -14.95 -31.18 1.18
CA THR A 128 -14.28 -32.30 0.50
C THR A 128 -15.15 -32.96 -0.58
N LEU A 129 -16.42 -32.56 -0.69
CA LEU A 129 -17.33 -33.06 -1.70
C LEU A 129 -17.42 -32.08 -2.87
N ASP A 130 -17.50 -32.63 -4.07
CA ASP A 130 -17.86 -31.88 -5.26
C ASP A 130 -19.37 -31.57 -5.27
N GLY A 131 -19.73 -30.34 -5.64
CA GLY A 131 -21.12 -29.91 -5.79
C GLY A 131 -21.57 -28.87 -4.74
N PRO A 132 -22.83 -28.42 -4.82
CA PRO A 132 -23.31 -27.26 -4.05
C PRO A 132 -23.53 -27.55 -2.56
N MET A 133 -23.60 -28.84 -2.17
CA MET A 133 -23.93 -29.24 -0.81
C MET A 133 -22.69 -29.76 -0.07
N PRO A 134 -22.32 -29.17 1.08
CA PRO A 134 -21.17 -29.63 1.83
C PRO A 134 -21.45 -30.93 2.58
N ALA A 135 -20.39 -31.62 2.98
CA ALA A 135 -20.48 -32.85 3.78
C ALA A 135 -21.14 -32.62 5.16
N ARG A 136 -21.57 -33.71 5.80
CA ARG A 136 -21.98 -33.70 7.21
C ARG A 136 -20.87 -33.11 8.08
N GLY A 137 -21.25 -32.24 9.01
CA GLY A 137 -20.31 -31.56 9.92
C GLY A 137 -19.92 -30.15 9.47
N PHE A 138 -20.27 -29.75 8.24
CA PHE A 138 -20.12 -28.36 7.82
C PHE A 138 -21.15 -27.46 8.55
N PRO A 139 -20.71 -26.43 9.30
CA PRO A 139 -21.61 -25.60 10.11
C PRO A 139 -22.67 -24.92 9.26
N TYR A 140 -23.92 -24.92 9.72
CA TYR A 140 -25.07 -24.44 8.94
C TYR A 140 -25.00 -22.93 8.68
N GLU A 141 -24.46 -22.19 9.63
CA GLU A 141 -24.42 -20.73 9.68
C GLU A 141 -23.53 -20.13 8.60
N ILE A 142 -22.55 -20.89 8.10
CA ILE A 142 -21.53 -20.40 7.18
C ILE A 142 -21.65 -20.93 5.74
N ARG A 143 -22.60 -21.85 5.47
CA ARG A 143 -22.75 -22.49 4.13
C ARG A 143 -22.96 -21.51 2.99
N HIS A 144 -23.56 -20.36 3.30
CA HIS A 144 -23.82 -19.28 2.36
C HIS A 144 -23.26 -17.96 2.87
N ALA A 145 -22.38 -18.01 3.89
CA ALA A 145 -21.74 -16.82 4.39
C ALA A 145 -20.72 -16.32 3.38
N THR A 146 -20.64 -15.01 3.26
CA THR A 146 -19.61 -14.34 2.49
C THR A 146 -18.83 -13.43 3.43
N MET A 147 -17.53 -13.29 3.18
CA MET A 147 -16.63 -12.41 3.89
C MET A 147 -16.41 -11.11 3.10
N PRO A 148 -16.35 -9.94 3.77
CA PRO A 148 -15.99 -8.69 3.12
C PRO A 148 -14.50 -8.65 2.79
N THR A 149 -14.14 -7.92 1.73
CA THR A 149 -12.75 -7.56 1.46
C THR A 149 -12.30 -6.45 2.41
N MET A 150 -11.30 -6.73 3.25
CA MET A 150 -10.78 -5.77 4.23
C MET A 150 -9.53 -5.05 3.75
N ILE A 151 -8.74 -5.73 2.91
CA ILE A 151 -7.49 -5.26 2.32
C ILE A 151 -7.51 -5.65 0.85
N HIS A 152 -7.17 -4.72 -0.01
CA HIS A 152 -6.94 -4.87 -1.43
C HIS A 152 -5.46 -4.55 -1.70
N HIS A 153 -4.73 -5.55 -2.15
CA HIS A 153 -3.31 -5.45 -2.44
C HIS A 153 -3.12 -5.52 -3.96
N GLY A 154 -2.64 -4.42 -4.54
CA GLY A 154 -2.29 -4.35 -5.96
C GLY A 154 -3.19 -3.51 -6.85
N LEU A 155 -3.12 -3.82 -8.14
CA LEU A 155 -3.15 -2.93 -9.31
C LEU A 155 -1.77 -2.30 -9.55
N TRP A 156 -0.94 -2.97 -10.35
CA TRP A 156 0.24 -2.32 -10.91
C TRP A 156 0.56 -2.84 -12.30
N SER A 157 1.18 -2.00 -13.11
CA SER A 157 1.72 -2.35 -14.42
C SER A 157 3.16 -1.83 -14.53
N ASN A 158 3.83 -2.26 -15.60
CA ASN A 158 5.19 -1.88 -15.95
C ASN A 158 6.22 -2.40 -14.94
N VAL A 159 6.58 -1.68 -13.87
CA VAL A 159 7.65 -2.12 -12.96
C VAL A 159 7.12 -3.00 -11.82
N PRO A 160 7.53 -4.29 -11.71
CA PRO A 160 7.16 -5.15 -10.60
C PRO A 160 7.94 -4.83 -9.32
N ASP A 161 7.34 -5.10 -8.15
CA ASP A 161 8.05 -5.12 -6.87
C ASP A 161 8.72 -6.48 -6.64
N PHE A 162 9.95 -6.63 -7.16
CA PHE A 162 10.78 -7.81 -6.94
C PHE A 162 11.71 -7.64 -5.74
N ASP A 163 12.05 -8.78 -5.11
CA ASP A 163 13.20 -8.85 -4.21
C ASP A 163 14.48 -8.40 -4.95
N ALA A 164 15.49 -7.94 -4.21
CA ALA A 164 16.63 -7.27 -4.83
C ALA A 164 17.41 -8.21 -5.77
N ARG A 165 17.47 -9.51 -5.46
CA ARG A 165 18.15 -10.50 -6.31
C ARG A 165 17.40 -10.71 -7.62
N THR A 166 16.08 -10.88 -7.57
CA THR A 166 15.26 -11.03 -8.77
C THR A 166 15.28 -9.75 -9.61
N GLN A 167 15.22 -8.57 -8.99
CA GLN A 167 15.33 -7.29 -9.69
C GLN A 167 16.66 -7.15 -10.45
N LEU A 168 17.77 -7.63 -9.87
CA LEU A 168 19.08 -7.63 -10.53
C LEU A 168 19.15 -8.61 -11.71
N LEU A 169 18.44 -9.73 -11.63
CA LEU A 169 18.41 -10.74 -12.70
C LEU A 169 17.47 -10.36 -13.84
N LEU A 170 16.40 -9.62 -13.54
CA LEU A 170 15.33 -9.27 -14.48
C LEU A 170 15.08 -7.76 -14.55
N PRO A 171 16.10 -6.92 -14.86
CA PRO A 171 15.97 -5.46 -14.79
C PRO A 171 14.98 -4.88 -15.82
N ASP A 172 14.83 -5.55 -16.96
CA ASP A 172 13.96 -5.13 -18.06
C ASP A 172 12.59 -5.83 -18.06
N HIS A 173 12.31 -6.70 -17.07
CA HIS A 173 11.02 -7.36 -17.01
C HIS A 173 9.92 -6.35 -16.70
N ARG A 174 8.81 -6.43 -17.44
CA ARG A 174 7.66 -5.54 -17.28
C ARG A 174 6.36 -6.33 -17.21
N LEU A 175 5.41 -5.81 -16.43
CA LEU A 175 4.09 -6.38 -16.26
C LEU A 175 3.05 -5.65 -17.12
N GLU A 176 2.13 -6.42 -17.68
CA GLU A 176 0.90 -5.87 -18.25
C GLU A 176 -0.03 -5.38 -17.13
N PRO A 177 -0.91 -4.39 -17.39
CA PRO A 177 -1.91 -3.97 -16.42
C PRO A 177 -2.73 -5.13 -15.87
N ALA A 178 -2.86 -5.20 -14.55
CA ALA A 178 -3.58 -6.27 -13.88
C ALA A 178 -5.09 -6.16 -14.15
N THR A 179 -5.68 -7.20 -14.75
CA THR A 179 -7.11 -7.22 -15.09
C THR A 179 -7.95 -8.16 -14.21
N THR A 180 -7.30 -8.97 -13.38
CA THR A 180 -7.96 -10.02 -12.58
C THR A 180 -7.75 -9.79 -11.10
N VAL A 181 -8.83 -9.81 -10.33
CA VAL A 181 -8.80 -9.77 -8.86
C VAL A 181 -8.89 -11.20 -8.32
N GLN A 182 -7.97 -11.56 -7.43
CA GLN A 182 -7.91 -12.86 -6.75
C GLN A 182 -8.04 -12.69 -5.24
N ARG A 183 -8.48 -13.75 -4.55
CA ARG A 183 -8.51 -13.82 -3.08
C ARG A 183 -7.32 -14.61 -2.57
N VAL A 184 -6.64 -14.09 -1.54
CA VAL A 184 -5.73 -14.90 -0.72
C VAL A 184 -6.56 -15.80 0.21
N PRO A 185 -6.44 -17.14 0.13
CA PRO A 185 -7.25 -18.03 0.96
C PRO A 185 -6.98 -17.84 2.45
N HIS A 186 -8.01 -18.06 3.28
CA HIS A 186 -7.88 -17.96 4.73
C HIS A 186 -6.76 -18.87 5.27
N GLY A 187 -5.93 -18.32 6.17
CA GLY A 187 -4.84 -19.04 6.82
C GLY A 187 -3.59 -19.25 5.94
N ARG A 188 -3.46 -18.52 4.83
CA ARG A 188 -2.27 -18.56 3.96
C ARG A 188 -1.39 -17.33 4.17
N PHE A 189 -0.08 -17.54 4.12
CA PHE A 189 0.90 -16.47 4.04
C PHE A 189 0.99 -15.95 2.61
N PHE A 190 1.17 -14.64 2.46
CA PHE A 190 1.45 -13.98 1.19
C PHE A 190 2.41 -12.81 1.43
N PRO A 191 3.29 -12.48 0.46
CA PRO A 191 4.06 -11.25 0.51
C PRO A 191 3.15 -10.07 0.19
N MET A 192 3.18 -9.04 1.03
CA MET A 192 2.42 -7.81 0.85
C MET A 192 3.39 -6.65 0.60
N CYS A 193 3.24 -6.02 -0.56
CA CYS A 193 3.94 -4.82 -0.98
C CYS A 193 3.21 -3.58 -0.47
N GLY A 194 3.96 -2.61 0.07
CA GLY A 194 3.43 -1.33 0.51
C GLY A 194 3.21 -0.31 -0.61
N MET A 195 3.77 -0.54 -1.81
CA MET A 195 3.73 0.40 -2.93
C MET A 195 2.33 0.69 -3.45
N ASN A 196 1.42 -0.28 -3.37
CA ASN A 196 0.01 -0.08 -3.67
C ASN A 196 -0.86 -1.00 -2.80
N LEU A 197 -1.48 -0.38 -1.79
CA LEU A 197 -2.35 -1.07 -0.86
C LEU A 197 -3.54 -0.18 -0.50
N ALA A 198 -4.74 -0.75 -0.58
CA ALA A 198 -5.95 -0.11 -0.12
C ALA A 198 -6.65 -0.96 0.94
N PHE A 199 -7.26 -0.33 1.93
CA PHE A 199 -7.86 -1.07 3.04
C PHE A 199 -8.96 -0.28 3.75
N ARG A 200 -9.83 -1.01 4.44
CA ARG A 200 -10.86 -0.42 5.32
C ARG A 200 -10.18 0.21 6.53
N PRO A 201 -10.65 1.36 7.07
CA PRO A 201 -10.01 2.01 8.21
C PRO A 201 -9.96 1.12 9.47
N ALA A 202 -10.90 0.18 9.60
CA ALA A 202 -10.89 -0.82 10.66
C ALA A 202 -9.63 -1.71 10.69
N MET A 203 -8.88 -1.78 9.57
CA MET A 203 -7.62 -2.53 9.48
C MET A 203 -6.39 -1.75 9.96
N ILE A 204 -6.48 -0.43 10.16
CA ILE A 204 -5.34 0.41 10.55
C ILE A 204 -4.57 -0.16 11.76
N PRO A 205 -5.22 -0.62 12.86
CA PRO A 205 -4.48 -1.16 14.00
C PRO A 205 -3.66 -2.43 13.68
N GLY A 206 -4.04 -3.19 12.65
CA GLY A 206 -3.35 -4.39 12.19
C GLY A 206 -2.41 -4.17 11.00
N LEU A 207 -2.46 -2.99 10.37
CA LEU A 207 -1.62 -2.60 9.24
C LEU A 207 -0.54 -1.65 9.73
N TYR A 208 0.54 -2.24 10.24
CA TYR A 208 1.71 -1.51 10.72
C TYR A 208 2.95 -1.97 9.96
N PHE A 209 3.60 -1.03 9.27
CA PHE A 209 4.85 -1.30 8.57
C PHE A 209 6.00 -1.09 9.54
N LEU A 210 6.75 -2.16 9.80
CA LEU A 210 7.94 -2.14 10.63
C LEU A 210 9.15 -2.46 9.78
N HIS A 211 10.19 -1.63 9.88
CA HIS A 211 11.45 -1.93 9.20
C HIS A 211 12.11 -3.17 9.85
N PRO A 212 12.60 -4.16 9.06
CA PRO A 212 13.10 -5.43 9.57
C PRO A 212 14.24 -5.42 10.60
N PRO A 213 15.13 -4.41 10.75
CA PRO A 213 16.12 -4.47 11.83
C PRO A 213 15.50 -4.42 13.23
N LEU A 214 14.21 -4.07 13.34
CA LEU A 214 13.43 -4.10 14.59
C LEU A 214 12.50 -5.34 14.69
N ALA A 215 12.13 -5.95 13.56
CA ALA A 215 11.38 -7.20 13.54
C ALA A 215 12.39 -8.34 13.67
N GLY A 216 12.52 -8.92 14.87
CA GLY A 216 13.42 -10.06 15.11
C GLY A 216 13.34 -11.06 13.97
N VAL A 217 14.46 -11.27 13.29
CA VAL A 217 14.57 -12.16 12.14
C VAL A 217 14.13 -13.56 12.59
N GLU A 218 13.03 -14.07 12.02
CA GLU A 218 12.64 -15.47 12.19
C GLU A 218 13.86 -16.37 11.91
N PRO A 219 14.18 -17.36 12.76
CA PRO A 219 15.27 -18.28 12.49
C PRO A 219 14.93 -19.13 11.26
N GLY A 220 15.35 -18.69 10.07
CA GLY A 220 15.23 -19.43 8.81
C GLY A 220 14.64 -18.66 7.63
N GLY A 221 14.06 -17.48 7.83
CA GLY A 221 13.53 -16.64 6.75
C GLY A 221 14.48 -15.47 6.45
N GLN A 222 15.22 -15.53 5.34
CA GLN A 222 15.85 -14.32 4.81
C GLN A 222 14.78 -13.52 4.04
N PHE A 223 14.17 -12.54 4.70
CA PHE A 223 13.31 -11.56 4.03
C PHE A 223 14.19 -10.41 3.56
N ASP A 224 14.30 -10.27 2.24
CA ASP A 224 15.08 -9.21 1.59
C ASP A 224 14.22 -7.95 1.47
N GLN A 225 14.65 -6.87 2.12
CA GLN A 225 14.22 -5.52 1.78
C GLN A 225 15.42 -4.80 1.18
N ARG A 226 15.19 -3.97 0.15
CA ARG A 226 16.21 -3.06 -0.37
C ARG A 226 16.80 -2.26 0.79
N ASP A 227 18.07 -2.52 1.10
CA ASP A 227 18.75 -1.85 2.21
C ASP A 227 18.91 -0.36 1.91
N ALA A 228 18.20 0.49 2.64
CA ALA A 228 18.29 1.95 2.54
C ALA A 228 19.69 2.51 2.90
N ARG A 229 20.61 1.67 3.38
CA ARG A 229 22.02 2.01 3.65
C ARG A 229 22.94 1.81 2.46
N LEU A 230 22.46 1.26 1.35
CA LEU A 230 23.21 1.33 0.10
C LEU A 230 23.29 2.81 -0.31
N PRO A 231 24.50 3.35 -0.56
CA PRO A 231 24.63 4.73 -0.98
C PRO A 231 23.77 4.93 -2.21
N ASP A 232 22.90 5.95 -2.13
CA ASP A 232 22.26 6.59 -3.28
C ASP A 232 23.25 6.55 -4.44
N GLN A 233 22.90 5.83 -5.50
CA GLN A 233 23.60 5.93 -6.77
C GLN A 233 23.32 7.33 -7.30
N ARG A 234 23.99 8.32 -6.70
CA ARG A 234 24.10 9.68 -7.16
C ARG A 234 24.69 9.60 -8.57
N GLY A 235 23.82 9.65 -9.55
CA GLY A 235 24.18 9.63 -10.96
C GLY A 235 23.72 8.38 -11.72
N ALA A 236 22.42 8.19 -11.84
CA ALA A 236 21.87 7.44 -12.96
C ALA A 236 20.54 8.05 -13.41
N LEU A 237 20.70 9.08 -14.26
CA LEU A 237 19.84 9.39 -15.41
C LEU A 237 18.43 9.91 -15.11
N ALA A 238 18.03 10.92 -15.87
CA ALA A 238 16.65 11.33 -16.01
C ALA A 238 15.76 10.09 -16.14
N GLN A 239 14.93 9.82 -15.13
CA GLN A 239 14.05 8.66 -15.11
C GLN A 239 13.07 8.78 -16.27
N SER A 240 13.41 8.12 -17.37
CA SER A 240 12.53 7.97 -18.52
C SER A 240 11.22 7.30 -18.07
N GLY A 241 10.13 7.43 -18.84
CA GLY A 241 8.86 6.76 -18.50
C GLY A 241 8.95 5.23 -18.39
N ARG A 242 10.08 4.60 -18.73
CA ARG A 242 10.31 3.15 -18.71
C ARG A 242 10.50 2.53 -17.33
N ASP A 243 10.85 3.33 -16.32
CA ASP A 243 11.29 2.83 -15.00
C ASP A 243 10.31 3.17 -13.88
N ARG A 244 9.01 3.18 -14.18
CA ARG A 244 7.95 3.60 -13.26
C ARG A 244 6.88 2.54 -13.07
N ALA A 245 6.34 2.41 -11.87
CA ALA A 245 5.14 1.64 -11.65
C ALA A 245 3.91 2.49 -12.03
N TYR A 246 2.93 1.89 -12.68
CA TYR A 246 1.62 2.51 -12.88
C TYR A 246 0.58 1.73 -12.08
N CYS A 247 -0.45 2.39 -11.56
CA CYS A 247 -1.41 1.89 -10.59
C CYS A 247 -2.83 2.31 -10.93
#